data_AF-B2IVY6-F1
#
_entry.id   AF-B2IVY6-F1
#
_cell.length_a   1.000
_cell.length_b   1.000
_cell.length_c   1.000
_cell.angle_alpha   90.00
_cell.angle_beta   90.00
_cell.angle_gamma   90.00
#
_symmetry.space_group_name_H-M   'P 1'
#
loop_
_entity.id
_entity.type
_entity.pdbx_description
1 polymer ?
#
loop_
_entity_poly.entity_id
_entity_poly.type
_entity_poly.pdbx_seq_one_letter_code
_entity_poly.pdbx_strand_id
1 'polypeptide(L)'
;MSDISLLMAGVLATAPISALNLPEEPVITPDNLVQQSTQENLAQVVSPAEIPPPEFVQPDITTSSAIKHKYENILKKSREKIQFINSPNLPELKDTQAVREVAQNQENTEEFSLSPQPPDSNNQMSQVTSVSQLKDVQPSDWAFDALQSLVERYGCIAGYEGGNYLGNRTISRYEFAAGLNACLEKINEAIANNKINTVNSEDLILLQRLQSEFKAELQQLQQRVEAVENRTTELQGNQFSTTTRLFGQAIFSVQGTNSPDVDLFPRDGVPERQGKTNLTFTSSAQLTLATSFTGRDLLLTGLSAGNLGSNAALLSTNMGRLGFESNTDNNLVVSDLSYRFVVSDNLGIVVGTAGVNPINTFRGISPLEGSSDGAISLFGQRNPILSIGNGTGGIGLDWQISDRISLQGVYSAEIPSFSGNINQGGLFGGRFTTGAQLSLAPTNNIDIGVHYLYSHSPDGLLGSGIGDSQLISPFADATAFDTQAIGATVAWRINPNLQLGGWGGFTSSKPFNLPGSVETTNWMVFAAFPNLLRPGNLGGVLVGQPPKITSSTLPDGFNFPKFSDGGTAGGRSDTSIHVELFYRAQLSDNIALTPGLFVIFNPDHNAANDTLVVGALRATFRF
;
A
#
# COMPACT_ATOMS: atom_id res chain seq x y z
N MET A 1 13.66 18.86 5.26
CA MET A 1 13.46 17.48 4.78
C MET A 1 12.50 16.67 5.68
N SER A 2 11.71 17.30 6.57
CA SER A 2 10.78 16.64 7.50
C SER A 2 9.30 16.67 7.10
N ASP A 3 8.89 17.46 6.10
CA ASP A 3 7.47 17.80 5.92
C ASP A 3 6.75 17.05 4.78
N ILE A 4 7.47 16.25 3.98
CA ILE A 4 6.90 15.48 2.86
C ILE A 4 6.32 14.13 3.31
N SER A 5 6.74 13.61 4.46
CA SER A 5 6.27 12.32 4.99
C SER A 5 4.81 12.34 5.45
N LEU A 6 4.24 13.51 5.76
CA LEU A 6 2.87 13.62 6.28
C LEU A 6 1.78 13.40 5.23
N LEU A 7 2.06 13.68 3.95
CA LEU A 7 1.10 13.52 2.84
C LEU A 7 0.98 12.05 2.36
N MET A 8 1.97 11.21 2.64
CA MET A 8 2.03 9.81 2.16
C MET A 8 1.74 8.77 3.26
N ALA A 9 1.76 9.15 4.54
CA ALA A 9 1.65 8.22 5.69
C ALA A 9 0.23 7.70 5.99
N GLY A 10 -0.80 8.15 5.27
CA GLY A 10 -2.19 7.78 5.57
C GLY A 10 -2.57 6.30 5.35
N VAL A 11 -1.70 5.47 4.76
CA VAL A 11 -1.97 4.03 4.50
C VAL A 11 -0.82 3.09 4.89
N LEU A 12 0.34 3.61 5.32
CA LEU A 12 1.41 2.80 5.90
C LEU A 12 1.50 3.11 7.40
N ALA A 13 0.87 2.23 8.18
CA ALA A 13 0.92 2.07 9.63
C ALA A 13 1.60 3.19 10.45
N THR A 14 0.83 3.82 11.33
CA THR A 14 1.31 4.69 12.40
C THR A 14 2.28 3.95 13.33
N ALA A 15 3.58 4.12 13.11
CA ALA A 15 4.63 3.92 14.11
C ALA A 15 5.69 5.03 13.94
N PRO A 16 6.08 5.74 15.01
CA PRO A 16 7.12 6.75 14.92
C PRO A 16 8.48 6.08 14.66
N ILE A 17 9.16 6.49 13.60
CA ILE A 17 10.56 6.13 13.34
C ILE A 17 11.41 6.93 14.33
N SER A 18 11.75 6.33 15.46
CA SER A 18 12.87 6.79 16.29
C SER A 18 14.17 6.48 15.55
N ALA A 19 15.06 7.47 15.48
CA ALA A 19 16.36 7.36 14.82
C ALA A 19 17.14 6.13 15.31
N LEU A 20 17.57 5.26 14.38
CA LEU A 20 18.51 4.18 14.67
C LEU A 20 19.88 4.78 15.03
N ASN A 21 20.18 4.81 16.32
CA ASN A 21 21.57 4.75 16.78
C ASN A 21 21.96 3.27 16.85
N LEU A 22 22.93 2.88 16.03
CA LEU A 22 23.59 1.56 16.08
C LEU A 22 24.30 1.39 17.43
N PRO A 23 24.03 0.32 18.22
CA PRO A 23 24.88 -0.06 19.34
C PRO A 23 26.02 -0.97 18.88
N GLU A 24 27.22 -0.71 19.38
CA GLU A 24 28.43 -1.54 19.24
C GLU A 24 28.22 -2.97 19.76
N GLU A 25 28.76 -3.96 19.03
CA GLU A 25 28.77 -5.38 19.42
C GLU A 25 29.60 -5.61 20.69
N PRO A 26 29.11 -6.40 21.68
CA PRO A 26 29.96 -6.95 22.71
C PRO A 26 30.51 -8.33 22.31
N VAL A 27 31.81 -8.47 22.53
CA VAL A 27 32.62 -9.69 22.42
C VAL A 27 32.09 -10.80 23.35
N ILE A 28 31.88 -12.00 22.83
CA ILE A 28 31.53 -13.20 23.62
C ILE A 28 32.77 -14.08 23.81
N THR A 29 33.19 -14.26 25.05
CA THR A 29 34.09 -15.34 25.51
C THR A 29 33.27 -16.55 25.99
N PRO A 30 33.72 -17.80 25.78
CA PRO A 30 33.00 -18.99 26.19
C PRO A 30 33.43 -19.45 27.59
N ASP A 31 32.48 -19.81 28.46
CA ASP A 31 32.79 -20.61 29.65
C ASP A 31 31.83 -21.79 29.79
N ASN A 32 32.43 -22.98 29.77
CA ASN A 32 31.90 -24.24 30.26
C ASN A 32 31.80 -24.20 31.78
N LEU A 33 30.77 -24.79 32.37
CA LEU A 33 30.88 -25.59 33.61
C LEU A 33 29.60 -26.42 33.85
N VAL A 34 29.82 -27.62 34.38
CA VAL A 34 28.94 -28.80 34.37
C VAL A 34 28.61 -29.21 35.81
N GLN A 35 27.38 -29.72 35.99
CA GLN A 35 26.85 -30.67 37.00
C GLN A 35 26.69 -30.31 38.50
N GLN A 36 25.44 -30.49 38.99
CA GLN A 36 25.01 -31.52 39.97
C GLN A 36 23.49 -31.41 40.18
N SER A 37 22.66 -32.31 39.63
CA SER A 37 22.15 -33.58 40.20
C SER A 37 21.06 -33.44 41.27
N THR A 38 19.81 -33.80 40.94
CA THR A 38 19.05 -34.78 41.74
C THR A 38 18.08 -35.52 40.83
N GLN A 39 18.07 -36.83 41.02
CA GLN A 39 17.52 -37.87 40.18
C GLN A 39 16.53 -38.62 41.06
N GLU A 40 15.27 -38.78 40.64
CA GLU A 40 14.52 -39.99 41.02
C GLU A 40 13.30 -40.22 40.11
N ASN A 41 13.17 -41.49 39.73
CA ASN A 41 12.10 -42.18 38.98
C ASN A 41 12.16 -42.19 37.44
N LEU A 42 12.88 -43.20 36.95
CA LEU A 42 12.71 -43.83 35.64
C LEU A 42 12.46 -45.34 35.86
N ALA A 43 11.40 -45.89 35.26
CA ALA A 43 11.50 -46.98 34.28
C ALA A 43 10.11 -47.52 33.91
N GLN A 44 9.71 -47.33 32.65
CA GLN A 44 9.55 -48.46 31.71
C GLN A 44 9.47 -47.95 30.26
N VAL A 45 10.28 -48.57 29.42
CA VAL A 45 10.56 -48.24 28.02
C VAL A 45 9.67 -49.10 27.11
N VAL A 46 9.02 -48.48 26.12
CA VAL A 46 8.51 -49.16 24.90
C VAL A 46 8.82 -48.25 23.69
N SER A 47 9.25 -48.87 22.59
CA SER A 47 9.75 -48.29 21.33
C SER A 47 8.69 -47.53 20.51
N PRO A 48 9.11 -46.65 19.57
CA PRO A 48 8.18 -45.89 18.72
C PRO A 48 7.54 -46.78 17.66
N ALA A 49 6.20 -46.82 17.62
CA ALA A 49 5.43 -47.39 16.52
C ALA A 49 5.13 -46.32 15.47
N GLU A 50 5.33 -46.71 14.21
CA GLU A 50 4.99 -46.00 12.98
C GLU A 50 3.47 -45.73 12.92
N ILE A 51 3.06 -44.47 12.76
CA ILE A 51 1.65 -44.07 12.61
C ILE A 51 1.34 -43.98 11.11
N PRO A 52 0.36 -44.73 10.56
CA PRO A 52 -0.04 -44.59 9.17
C PRO A 52 -0.93 -43.34 8.96
N PRO A 53 -0.97 -42.75 7.75
CA PRO A 53 -1.80 -41.58 7.45
C PRO A 53 -3.29 -41.93 7.43
N PRO A 54 -4.19 -40.98 7.80
CA PRO A 54 -5.62 -41.25 7.85
C PRO A 54 -6.27 -41.32 6.46
N GLU A 55 -7.16 -42.31 6.33
CA GLU A 55 -7.99 -42.62 5.18
C GLU A 55 -9.15 -41.62 5.03
N PHE A 56 -9.41 -41.14 3.80
CA PHE A 56 -10.47 -40.19 3.49
C PHE A 56 -11.86 -40.86 3.56
N VAL A 57 -12.73 -40.38 4.46
CA VAL A 57 -14.15 -40.73 4.49
C VAL A 57 -14.94 -39.79 3.57
N GLN A 58 -15.65 -40.34 2.59
CA GLN A 58 -16.60 -39.61 1.74
C GLN A 58 -17.90 -39.31 2.50
N PRO A 59 -18.49 -38.10 2.39
CA PRO A 59 -19.82 -37.84 2.92
C PRO A 59 -20.93 -38.21 1.91
N ASP A 60 -21.96 -38.89 2.41
CA ASP A 60 -23.19 -39.24 1.70
C ASP A 60 -23.94 -38.00 1.18
N ILE A 61 -24.26 -38.00 -0.11
CA ILE A 61 -24.99 -36.94 -0.81
C ILE A 61 -26.43 -37.43 -1.06
N THR A 62 -27.38 -36.99 -0.24
CA THR A 62 -28.81 -37.07 -0.61
C THR A 62 -29.53 -35.76 -0.25
N THR A 63 -29.22 -34.69 -0.99
CA THR A 63 -30.11 -33.51 -1.19
C THR A 63 -29.67 -32.57 -2.33
N SER A 64 -28.62 -32.90 -3.10
CA SER A 64 -28.02 -32.00 -4.11
C SER A 64 -28.55 -32.18 -5.56
N SER A 65 -29.33 -33.23 -5.86
CA SER A 65 -29.66 -33.57 -7.27
C SER A 65 -30.61 -32.59 -7.97
N ALA A 66 -31.51 -31.92 -7.23
CA ALA A 66 -32.50 -31.02 -7.83
C ALA A 66 -31.93 -29.64 -8.26
N ILE A 67 -30.88 -29.16 -7.58
CA ILE A 67 -30.23 -27.87 -7.91
C ILE A 67 -29.23 -28.05 -9.05
N LYS A 68 -28.56 -29.21 -9.12
CA LYS A 68 -27.57 -29.52 -10.17
C LYS A 68 -28.20 -29.62 -11.56
N HIS A 69 -29.37 -30.25 -11.69
CA HIS A 69 -30.08 -30.32 -12.97
C HIS A 69 -30.61 -28.97 -13.49
N LYS A 70 -30.91 -28.02 -12.59
CA LYS A 70 -31.35 -26.68 -12.97
C LYS A 70 -30.20 -25.85 -13.57
N TYR A 71 -29.00 -25.99 -13.03
CA TYR A 71 -27.79 -25.32 -13.54
C TYR A 71 -27.26 -25.93 -14.84
N GLU A 72 -27.27 -27.26 -14.99
CA GLU A 72 -26.84 -27.93 -16.23
C GLU A 72 -27.73 -27.57 -17.43
N ASN A 73 -29.04 -27.42 -17.23
CA ASN A 73 -29.96 -27.00 -18.30
C ASN A 73 -29.76 -25.54 -18.75
N ILE A 74 -29.30 -24.66 -17.86
CA ILE A 74 -28.97 -23.26 -18.19
C ILE A 74 -27.64 -23.17 -18.95
N LEU A 75 -26.65 -24.00 -18.57
CA LEU A 75 -25.38 -24.12 -19.29
C LEU A 75 -25.53 -24.77 -20.68
N LYS A 76 -26.49 -25.69 -20.85
CA LYS A 76 -26.79 -26.29 -22.15
C LYS A 76 -27.48 -25.31 -23.11
N LYS A 77 -28.46 -24.54 -22.61
CA LYS A 77 -29.14 -23.48 -23.39
C LYS A 77 -28.22 -22.33 -23.80
N SER A 78 -27.20 -22.01 -23.00
CA SER A 78 -26.21 -20.99 -23.34
C SER A 78 -25.18 -21.50 -24.36
N ARG A 79 -24.76 -22.77 -24.30
CA ARG A 79 -23.90 -23.38 -25.32
C ARG A 79 -24.57 -23.54 -26.68
N GLU A 80 -25.87 -23.87 -26.74
CA GLU A 80 -26.63 -23.92 -27.99
C GLU A 80 -26.80 -22.53 -28.64
N LYS A 81 -26.80 -21.45 -27.84
CA LYS A 81 -26.87 -20.06 -28.35
C LYS A 81 -25.54 -19.53 -28.88
N ILE A 82 -24.40 -20.08 -28.45
CA ILE A 82 -23.07 -19.67 -28.91
C ILE A 82 -22.67 -20.38 -30.21
N GLN A 83 -23.25 -21.55 -30.51
CA GLN A 83 -22.98 -22.28 -31.76
C GLN A 83 -23.66 -21.69 -33.01
N PHE A 84 -24.54 -20.70 -32.87
CA PHE A 84 -25.25 -20.09 -34.01
C PHE A 84 -24.53 -18.89 -34.65
N ILE A 85 -23.34 -18.50 -34.15
CA ILE A 85 -22.61 -17.31 -34.66
C ILE A 85 -21.47 -17.67 -35.63
N ASN A 86 -21.13 -18.96 -35.80
CA ASN A 86 -20.04 -19.35 -36.71
C ASN A 86 -20.55 -20.07 -37.97
N SER A 87 -20.78 -19.31 -39.03
CA SER A 87 -20.57 -19.78 -40.41
C SER A 87 -20.02 -18.66 -41.29
N PRO A 88 -19.15 -18.99 -42.27
CA PRO A 88 -18.05 -18.12 -42.69
C PRO A 88 -18.36 -17.39 -43.99
N ASN A 89 -17.87 -16.16 -44.13
CA ASN A 89 -17.55 -15.59 -45.45
C ASN A 89 -16.62 -14.36 -45.35
N LEU A 90 -15.60 -14.38 -46.23
CA LEU A 90 -14.64 -13.33 -46.66
C LEU A 90 -13.34 -13.10 -45.84
N PRO A 91 -12.22 -12.64 -46.45
CA PRO A 91 -11.30 -13.41 -47.32
C PRO A 91 -9.83 -13.36 -46.83
N GLU A 92 -8.98 -14.24 -47.39
CA GLU A 92 -7.52 -14.32 -47.12
C GLU A 92 -6.74 -13.04 -47.49
N LEU A 93 -5.81 -12.64 -46.63
CA LEU A 93 -4.65 -11.80 -46.95
C LEU A 93 -3.37 -12.51 -46.48
N LYS A 94 -2.53 -12.89 -47.46
CA LYS A 94 -1.18 -13.42 -47.29
C LYS A 94 -0.20 -12.26 -47.09
N ASP A 95 0.51 -12.22 -45.97
CA ASP A 95 1.96 -11.96 -45.95
C ASP A 95 2.53 -12.15 -44.54
N THR A 96 3.27 -13.23 -44.30
CA THR A 96 4.08 -13.38 -43.07
C THR A 96 5.25 -14.33 -43.35
N GLN A 97 6.20 -13.90 -44.18
CA GLN A 97 7.50 -14.59 -44.34
C GLN A 97 8.72 -13.68 -44.12
N ALA A 98 8.56 -12.46 -43.58
CA ALA A 98 9.68 -11.52 -43.43
C ALA A 98 10.28 -11.37 -42.02
N VAL A 99 9.95 -12.22 -41.03
CA VAL A 99 10.36 -12.00 -39.62
C VAL A 99 11.18 -13.17 -39.01
N ARG A 100 11.81 -14.03 -39.83
CA ARG A 100 12.61 -15.16 -39.31
C ARG A 100 14.10 -15.20 -39.70
N GLU A 101 14.64 -14.15 -40.32
CA GLU A 101 16.05 -14.15 -40.76
C GLU A 101 17.00 -13.15 -40.05
N VAL A 102 16.59 -12.50 -38.95
CA VAL A 102 17.46 -11.50 -38.27
C VAL A 102 18.04 -12.00 -36.92
N ALA A 103 17.80 -13.24 -36.52
CA ALA A 103 18.17 -13.75 -35.19
C ALA A 103 19.45 -14.62 -35.12
N GLN A 104 20.34 -14.59 -36.12
CA GLN A 104 21.47 -15.54 -36.16
C GLN A 104 22.84 -15.00 -36.60
N ASN A 105 23.16 -13.73 -36.34
CA ASN A 105 24.54 -13.22 -36.56
C ASN A 105 24.97 -12.19 -35.52
N GLN A 106 25.27 -12.61 -34.27
CA GLN A 106 26.16 -11.87 -33.36
C GLN A 106 26.83 -12.85 -32.38
N GLU A 107 28.00 -13.36 -32.75
CA GLU A 107 28.99 -13.89 -31.81
C GLU A 107 30.30 -13.09 -31.96
N ASN A 108 30.94 -12.83 -30.82
CA ASN A 108 32.28 -12.27 -30.59
C ASN A 108 32.42 -10.74 -30.51
N THR A 109 32.28 -10.19 -29.31
CA THR A 109 33.10 -9.06 -28.84
C THR A 109 33.30 -9.19 -27.32
N GLU A 110 34.55 -9.25 -26.87
CA GLU A 110 34.93 -9.35 -25.45
C GLU A 110 34.56 -8.07 -24.67
N GLU A 111 33.93 -8.24 -23.50
CA GLU A 111 33.52 -7.16 -22.60
C GLU A 111 34.70 -6.62 -21.78
N PHE A 112 34.95 -5.32 -21.87
CA PHE A 112 35.83 -4.57 -20.98
C PHE A 112 34.96 -3.86 -19.93
N SER A 113 35.07 -4.25 -18.66
CA SER A 113 34.36 -3.61 -17.54
C SER A 113 35.14 -2.42 -17.00
N LEU A 114 34.51 -1.24 -16.96
CA LEU A 114 34.94 -0.08 -16.17
C LEU A 114 33.74 0.40 -15.34
N SER A 115 33.77 0.15 -14.03
CA SER A 115 32.87 0.76 -13.06
C SER A 115 33.39 2.14 -12.65
N PRO A 116 32.58 3.20 -12.57
CA PRO A 116 32.98 4.48 -12.01
C PRO A 116 32.82 4.52 -10.48
N GLN A 117 33.88 4.86 -9.76
CA GLN A 117 33.87 5.22 -8.34
C GLN A 117 33.72 6.76 -8.18
N PRO A 118 33.21 7.27 -7.04
CA PRO A 118 32.94 8.69 -6.81
C PRO A 118 34.23 9.52 -6.67
N PRO A 119 34.19 10.85 -6.91
CA PRO A 119 35.38 11.69 -6.85
C PRO A 119 35.77 11.98 -5.40
N ASP A 120 36.86 11.37 -4.94
CA ASP A 120 37.54 11.83 -3.73
C ASP A 120 38.31 13.12 -4.03
N SER A 121 37.86 14.17 -3.35
CA SER A 121 38.48 15.48 -3.28
C SER A 121 39.81 15.42 -2.52
N ASN A 122 40.92 15.44 -3.24
CA ASN A 122 42.16 16.16 -2.89
C ASN A 122 43.25 15.87 -3.92
N ASN A 123 43.55 16.83 -4.80
CA ASN A 123 44.83 16.82 -5.52
C ASN A 123 45.54 18.15 -5.31
N GLN A 124 46.33 18.20 -4.24
CA GLN A 124 47.55 18.97 -4.22
C GLN A 124 48.44 18.45 -5.36
N MET A 125 48.86 19.34 -6.27
CA MET A 125 49.92 19.17 -7.28
C MET A 125 50.18 17.73 -7.74
N SER A 126 49.60 17.34 -8.88
CA SER A 126 50.03 16.13 -9.62
C SER A 126 51.56 16.18 -9.83
N GLN A 127 52.28 15.38 -9.07
CA GLN A 127 53.70 15.13 -9.29
C GLN A 127 53.82 14.34 -10.58
N VAL A 128 54.57 14.90 -11.53
CA VAL A 128 54.98 14.22 -12.76
C VAL A 128 55.76 12.97 -12.37
N THR A 129 55.20 11.79 -12.67
CA THR A 129 55.88 10.51 -12.54
C THR A 129 57.08 10.52 -13.49
N SER A 130 58.30 10.46 -12.93
CA SER A 130 59.53 10.33 -13.73
C SER A 130 59.43 9.07 -14.59
N VAL A 131 59.92 9.11 -15.83
CA VAL A 131 59.88 7.99 -16.79
C VAL A 131 60.47 6.70 -16.21
N SER A 132 61.39 6.83 -15.25
CA SER A 132 61.96 5.74 -14.44
C SER A 132 60.95 4.98 -13.56
N GLN A 133 59.71 5.45 -13.43
CA GLN A 133 58.63 4.84 -12.64
C GLN A 133 57.64 4.04 -13.50
N LEU A 134 57.81 4.06 -14.83
CA LEU A 134 57.01 3.24 -15.75
C LEU A 134 57.53 1.80 -15.72
N LYS A 135 56.64 0.82 -15.46
CA LYS A 135 57.07 -0.58 -15.27
C LYS A 135 57.40 -1.30 -16.57
N ASP A 136 56.97 -0.76 -17.70
CA ASP A 136 57.01 -1.39 -19.02
C ASP A 136 57.99 -0.73 -20.00
N VAL A 137 58.78 0.24 -19.55
CA VAL A 137 59.83 0.91 -20.34
C VAL A 137 61.16 0.79 -19.61
N GLN A 138 62.12 0.06 -20.18
CA GLN A 138 63.44 -0.16 -19.55
C GLN A 138 64.43 0.95 -19.95
N PRO A 139 65.43 1.29 -19.10
CA PRO A 139 66.45 2.30 -19.42
C PRO A 139 67.32 2.00 -20.65
N SER A 140 67.28 0.77 -21.18
CA SER A 140 67.98 0.37 -22.40
C SER A 140 67.14 0.51 -23.67
N ASP A 141 65.85 0.84 -23.55
CA ASP A 141 64.95 0.98 -24.69
C ASP A 141 65.10 2.36 -25.33
N TRP A 142 65.12 2.41 -26.65
CA TRP A 142 65.17 3.68 -27.40
C TRP A 142 64.00 4.62 -27.06
N ALA A 143 62.86 4.06 -26.62
CA ALA A 143 61.69 4.80 -26.19
C ALA A 143 61.89 5.52 -24.85
N PHE A 144 62.81 5.04 -24.00
CA PHE A 144 63.12 5.65 -22.70
C PHE A 144 63.73 7.05 -22.88
N ASP A 145 64.75 7.19 -23.74
CA ASP A 145 65.39 8.49 -24.01
C ASP A 145 64.43 9.49 -24.66
N ALA A 146 63.56 9.01 -25.57
CA ALA A 146 62.55 9.83 -26.24
C ALA A 146 61.45 10.30 -25.27
N LEU A 147 60.95 9.40 -24.42
CA LEU A 147 59.95 9.72 -23.39
C LEU A 147 60.53 10.58 -22.28
N GLN A 148 61.77 10.35 -21.88
CA GLN A 148 62.48 11.17 -20.90
C GLN A 148 62.61 12.61 -21.39
N SER A 149 63.02 12.81 -22.65
CA SER A 149 63.08 14.13 -23.27
C SER A 149 61.71 14.83 -23.30
N LEU A 150 60.63 14.11 -23.61
CA LEU A 150 59.27 14.67 -23.66
C LEU A 150 58.67 14.99 -22.28
N VAL A 151 58.87 14.10 -21.30
CA VAL A 151 58.35 14.26 -19.93
C VAL A 151 59.15 15.29 -19.15
N GLU A 152 60.48 15.30 -19.26
CA GLU A 152 61.33 16.24 -18.54
C GLU A 152 61.30 17.65 -19.16
N ARG A 153 61.09 17.76 -20.48
CA ARG A 153 61.09 19.07 -21.18
C ARG A 153 59.71 19.70 -21.30
N TYR A 154 58.65 18.90 -21.49
CA TYR A 154 57.30 19.40 -21.75
C TYR A 154 56.25 18.90 -20.74
N GLY A 155 56.60 17.98 -19.84
CA GLY A 155 55.77 17.62 -18.67
C GLY A 155 54.43 16.95 -18.98
N CYS A 156 54.22 16.48 -20.21
CA CYS A 156 52.88 16.24 -20.70
C CYS A 156 52.43 14.78 -20.86
N ILE A 157 53.34 13.83 -20.71
CA ILE A 157 53.01 12.40 -20.78
C ILE A 157 53.01 11.86 -19.36
N ALA A 158 51.84 11.86 -18.72
CA ALA A 158 51.58 10.99 -17.59
C ALA A 158 51.19 9.62 -18.18
N GLY A 159 51.85 8.54 -17.77
CA GLY A 159 51.45 7.20 -18.19
C GLY A 159 49.98 6.90 -17.85
N TYR A 160 49.44 5.81 -18.40
CA TYR A 160 48.07 5.40 -18.08
C TYR A 160 47.97 5.01 -16.59
N GLU A 161 46.77 5.09 -16.01
CA GLU A 161 46.55 4.70 -14.61
C GLU A 161 47.10 3.28 -14.36
N GLY A 162 47.98 3.14 -13.37
CA GLY A 162 48.73 1.91 -13.08
C GLY A 162 50.24 1.97 -13.34
N GLY A 163 50.74 3.07 -13.92
CA GLY A 163 52.19 3.30 -14.10
C GLY A 163 52.80 2.53 -15.28
N ASN A 164 52.02 2.27 -16.32
CA ASN A 164 52.46 1.65 -17.58
C ASN A 164 52.22 2.61 -18.75
N TYR A 165 53.09 2.60 -19.75
CA TYR A 165 52.95 3.39 -20.99
C TYR A 165 52.22 2.62 -22.11
N LEU A 166 52.13 1.29 -21.99
CA LEU A 166 51.49 0.36 -22.91
C LEU A 166 51.99 0.50 -24.36
N GLY A 167 53.31 0.63 -24.56
CA GLY A 167 53.92 0.93 -25.87
C GLY A 167 53.81 -0.16 -26.95
N ASN A 168 53.43 -1.39 -26.58
CA ASN A 168 53.30 -2.53 -27.50
C ASN A 168 51.90 -2.69 -28.12
N ARG A 169 51.00 -1.73 -27.90
CA ARG A 169 49.67 -1.72 -28.51
C ARG A 169 49.56 -0.60 -29.53
N THR A 170 48.81 -0.87 -30.59
CA THR A 170 48.37 0.18 -31.52
C THR A 170 47.37 1.08 -30.83
N ILE A 171 47.70 2.36 -30.66
CA ILE A 171 46.77 3.37 -30.15
C ILE A 171 45.75 3.76 -31.23
N SER A 172 44.53 4.09 -30.80
CA SER A 172 43.55 4.67 -31.73
C SER A 172 43.90 6.13 -32.04
N ARG A 173 43.48 6.64 -33.22
CA ARG A 173 43.66 8.06 -33.57
C ARG A 173 43.04 9.01 -32.51
N TYR A 174 41.97 8.58 -31.85
CA TYR A 174 41.28 9.34 -30.80
C TYR A 174 42.07 9.38 -29.49
N GLU A 175 42.71 8.27 -29.12
CA GLU A 175 43.56 8.17 -27.93
C GLU A 175 44.82 9.03 -28.08
N PHE A 176 45.41 9.04 -29.28
CA PHE A 176 46.50 9.95 -29.61
C PHE A 176 46.08 11.43 -29.54
N ALA A 177 44.92 11.76 -30.11
CA ALA A 177 44.39 13.13 -30.10
C ALA A 177 44.12 13.63 -28.66
N ALA A 178 43.57 12.78 -27.79
CA ALA A 178 43.34 13.10 -26.38
C ALA A 178 44.66 13.37 -25.63
N GLY A 179 45.68 12.52 -25.81
CA GLY A 179 47.01 12.71 -25.23
C GLY A 179 47.71 13.98 -25.74
N LEU A 180 47.57 14.29 -27.03
CA LEU A 180 48.09 15.53 -27.62
C LEU A 180 47.41 16.77 -27.03
N ASN A 181 46.09 16.76 -26.86
CA ASN A 181 45.35 17.88 -26.28
C ASN A 181 45.77 18.15 -24.82
N ALA A 182 45.88 17.09 -24.01
CA ALA A 182 46.39 17.21 -22.64
C ALA A 182 47.82 17.80 -22.60
N CYS A 183 48.66 17.43 -23.57
CA CYS A 183 50.00 18.00 -23.69
C CYS A 183 50.01 19.47 -24.07
N LEU A 184 49.14 19.87 -24.98
CA LEU A 184 48.99 21.27 -25.39
C LEU A 184 48.51 22.16 -24.24
N GLU A 185 47.57 21.68 -23.40
CA GLU A 185 47.13 22.42 -22.22
C GLU A 185 48.27 22.63 -21.22
N LYS A 186 49.08 21.61 -20.97
CA LYS A 186 50.24 21.71 -20.06
C LYS A 186 51.33 22.61 -20.59
N ILE A 187 51.59 22.60 -21.90
CA ILE A 187 52.52 23.53 -22.56
C ILE A 187 52.00 24.97 -22.44
N ASN A 188 50.71 25.20 -22.69
CA ASN A 188 50.10 26.53 -22.53
C ASN A 188 50.18 27.03 -21.08
N GLU A 189 49.94 26.15 -20.10
CA GLU A 189 50.07 26.45 -18.67
C GLU A 189 51.53 26.76 -18.27
N ALA A 190 52.50 26.03 -18.82
CA ALA A 190 53.92 26.25 -18.56
C ALA A 190 54.48 27.52 -19.21
N ILE A 191 53.95 27.91 -20.39
CA ILE A 191 54.22 29.21 -21.04
C ILE A 191 53.63 30.35 -20.21
N ALA A 192 52.36 30.24 -19.78
CA ALA A 192 51.69 31.26 -18.97
C ALA A 192 52.40 31.51 -17.61
N ASN A 193 53.02 30.47 -17.05
CA ASN A 193 53.77 30.53 -15.79
C ASN A 193 55.27 30.86 -15.97
N ASN A 194 55.72 31.28 -17.17
CA ASN A 194 57.11 31.68 -17.47
C ASN A 194 58.18 30.63 -17.10
N LYS A 195 57.86 29.34 -17.16
CA LYS A 195 58.79 28.26 -16.78
C LYS A 195 59.61 27.68 -17.94
N ILE A 196 59.31 28.05 -19.19
CA ILE A 196 59.99 27.51 -20.38
C ILE A 196 60.59 28.66 -21.20
N ASN A 197 61.92 28.81 -21.17
CA ASN A 197 62.63 29.89 -21.88
C ASN A 197 63.03 29.56 -23.33
N THR A 198 62.58 28.43 -23.89
CA THR A 198 62.81 28.11 -25.31
C THR A 198 61.66 27.24 -25.82
N VAL A 199 60.57 27.87 -26.23
CA VAL A 199 59.65 27.22 -27.19
C VAL A 199 60.20 27.54 -28.57
N ASN A 200 60.75 26.54 -29.25
CA ASN A 200 61.33 26.72 -30.57
C ASN A 200 60.21 27.02 -31.59
N SER A 201 60.43 27.95 -32.52
CA SER A 201 59.40 28.39 -33.48
C SER A 201 58.91 27.25 -34.36
N GLU A 202 59.77 26.27 -34.61
CA GLU A 202 59.52 25.06 -35.39
C GLU A 202 58.56 24.09 -34.68
N ASP A 203 58.67 23.98 -33.35
CA ASP A 203 57.81 23.11 -32.54
C ASP A 203 56.37 23.64 -32.51
N LEU A 204 56.19 24.98 -32.45
CA LEU A 204 54.87 25.60 -32.54
C LEU A 204 54.19 25.37 -33.89
N ILE A 205 54.95 25.39 -34.99
CA ILE A 205 54.43 25.11 -36.33
C ILE A 205 54.01 23.64 -36.44
N LEU A 206 54.81 22.72 -35.88
CA LEU A 206 54.49 21.29 -35.85
C LEU A 206 53.25 21.01 -35.00
N LEU A 207 53.12 21.65 -33.83
CA LEU A 207 51.93 21.55 -32.97
C LEU A 207 50.69 22.15 -33.63
N GLN A 208 50.80 23.30 -34.32
CA GLN A 208 49.69 23.87 -35.09
C GLN A 208 49.26 22.95 -36.24
N ARG A 209 50.22 22.29 -36.89
CA ARG A 209 49.93 21.31 -37.95
C ARG A 209 49.23 20.07 -37.39
N LEU A 210 49.70 19.53 -36.27
CA LEU A 210 49.06 18.39 -35.60
C LEU A 210 47.66 18.75 -35.06
N GLN A 211 47.48 19.94 -34.47
CA GLN A 211 46.15 20.44 -34.11
C GLN A 211 45.24 20.55 -35.32
N SER A 212 45.74 21.01 -36.46
CA SER A 212 44.97 21.09 -37.70
C SER A 212 44.63 19.72 -38.28
N GLU A 213 45.55 18.76 -38.22
CA GLU A 213 45.39 17.41 -38.75
C GLU A 213 44.42 16.56 -37.91
N PHE A 214 44.39 16.76 -36.59
CA PHE A 214 43.49 16.05 -35.66
C PHE A 214 42.26 16.86 -35.24
N LYS A 215 42.03 18.03 -35.84
CA LYS A 215 40.89 18.90 -35.50
C LYS A 215 39.55 18.19 -35.67
N ALA A 216 39.41 17.41 -36.74
CA ALA A 216 38.19 16.66 -37.04
C ALA A 216 37.96 15.54 -36.01
N GLU A 217 39.02 14.82 -35.65
CA GLU A 217 39.01 13.75 -34.65
C GLU A 217 38.74 14.27 -33.23
N LEU A 218 39.29 15.44 -32.86
CA LEU A 218 39.01 16.11 -31.60
C LEU A 218 37.56 16.60 -31.52
N GLN A 219 37.03 17.18 -32.61
CA GLN A 219 35.61 17.54 -32.70
C GLN A 219 34.70 16.32 -32.58
N GLN A 220 35.07 15.20 -33.21
CA GLN A 220 34.32 13.95 -33.11
C GLN A 220 34.39 13.35 -31.70
N LEU A 221 35.54 13.43 -31.01
CA LEU A 221 35.66 13.03 -29.61
C LEU A 221 34.74 13.88 -28.72
N GLN A 222 34.76 15.21 -28.91
CA GLN A 222 33.90 16.14 -28.17
C GLN A 222 32.41 15.84 -28.41
N GLN A 223 32.02 15.56 -29.66
CA GLN A 223 30.66 15.12 -29.99
C GLN A 223 30.28 13.78 -29.36
N ARG A 224 31.22 12.84 -29.24
CA ARG A 224 30.98 11.55 -28.56
C ARG A 224 30.85 11.73 -27.05
N VAL A 225 31.66 12.61 -26.45
CA VAL A 225 31.53 12.97 -25.03
C VAL A 225 30.17 13.64 -24.80
N GLU A 226 29.79 14.62 -25.62
CA GLU A 226 28.48 15.28 -25.54
C GLU A 226 27.32 14.30 -25.76
N ALA A 227 27.43 13.36 -26.71
CA ALA A 227 26.43 12.32 -26.92
C ALA A 227 26.34 11.34 -25.74
N VAL A 228 27.48 10.98 -25.12
CA VAL A 228 27.51 10.12 -23.93
C VAL A 228 26.96 10.85 -22.71
N GLU A 229 27.29 12.13 -22.52
CA GLU A 229 26.73 12.98 -21.46
C GLU A 229 25.23 13.19 -21.65
N ASN A 230 24.77 13.47 -22.86
CA ASN A 230 23.35 13.59 -23.19
C ASN A 230 22.63 12.26 -22.95
N ARG A 231 23.21 11.13 -23.36
CA ARG A 231 22.63 9.80 -23.12
C ARG A 231 22.66 9.41 -21.65
N THR A 232 23.66 9.85 -20.89
CA THR A 232 23.74 9.66 -19.44
C THR A 232 22.70 10.51 -18.71
N THR A 233 22.48 11.74 -19.17
CA THR A 233 21.45 12.65 -18.66
C THR A 233 20.04 12.15 -19.01
N GLU A 234 19.85 11.63 -20.22
CA GLU A 234 18.60 10.98 -20.65
C GLU A 234 18.34 9.70 -19.85
N LEU A 235 19.36 8.87 -19.62
CA LEU A 235 19.25 7.66 -18.79
C LEU A 235 19.05 7.98 -17.30
N GLN A 236 19.64 9.06 -16.77
CA GLN A 236 19.37 9.55 -15.41
C GLN A 236 17.97 10.16 -15.30
N GLY A 237 17.49 10.85 -16.34
CA GLY A 237 16.14 11.41 -16.40
C GLY A 237 15.04 10.36 -16.63
N ASN A 238 15.38 9.25 -17.28
CA ASN A 238 14.48 8.12 -17.58
C ASN A 238 14.78 6.86 -16.75
N GLN A 239 15.61 6.96 -15.71
CA GLN A 239 15.71 5.89 -14.72
C GLN A 239 14.37 5.83 -14.00
N PHE A 240 13.53 4.88 -14.40
CA PHE A 240 12.50 4.35 -13.53
C PHE A 240 13.18 4.04 -12.20
N SER A 241 12.97 4.89 -11.19
CA SER A 241 13.40 4.62 -9.83
C SER A 241 12.49 3.52 -9.30
N THR A 242 12.66 2.26 -9.71
CA THR A 242 11.80 1.14 -9.30
C THR A 242 12.14 0.71 -7.88
N THR A 243 12.12 1.64 -6.92
CA THR A 243 12.17 1.29 -5.50
C THR A 243 10.79 0.77 -5.08
N THR A 244 10.36 -0.33 -5.68
CA THR A 244 9.18 -1.06 -5.20
C THR A 244 9.55 -1.68 -3.86
N ARG A 245 8.85 -1.26 -2.81
CA ARG A 245 8.94 -1.89 -1.49
C ARG A 245 7.74 -2.81 -1.30
N LEU A 246 8.00 -4.03 -0.84
CA LEU A 246 6.97 -4.96 -0.43
C LEU A 246 6.73 -4.79 1.06
N PHE A 247 5.46 -4.67 1.45
CA PHE A 247 5.01 -4.72 2.82
C PHE A 247 3.99 -5.86 2.95
N GLY A 248 4.23 -6.78 3.87
CA GLY A 248 3.34 -7.89 4.16
C GLY A 248 2.68 -7.75 5.52
N GLN A 249 1.41 -8.14 5.60
CA GLN A 249 0.68 -8.30 6.84
C GLN A 249 -0.06 -9.63 6.82
N ALA A 250 0.10 -10.44 7.87
CA ALA A 250 -0.70 -11.64 8.09
C ALA A 250 -1.42 -11.53 9.44
N ILE A 251 -2.73 -11.75 9.42
CA ILE A 251 -3.57 -11.77 10.62
C ILE A 251 -4.10 -13.19 10.81
N PHE A 252 -3.89 -13.73 12.01
CA PHE A 252 -4.56 -14.94 12.48
C PHE A 252 -5.52 -14.57 13.60
N SER A 253 -6.70 -15.16 13.62
CA SER A 253 -7.72 -14.85 14.62
C SER A 253 -8.39 -16.11 15.13
N VAL A 254 -8.43 -16.25 16.47
CA VAL A 254 -9.33 -17.17 17.16
C VAL A 254 -10.50 -16.34 17.68
N GLN A 255 -11.72 -16.68 17.30
CA GLN A 255 -12.88 -15.83 17.57
C GLN A 255 -14.16 -16.62 17.74
N GLY A 256 -15.10 -16.06 18.49
CA GLY A 256 -16.42 -16.63 18.68
C GLY A 256 -17.38 -15.71 19.43
N THR A 257 -18.64 -16.10 19.41
CA THR A 257 -19.72 -15.40 20.11
C THR A 257 -20.34 -16.28 21.20
N ASN A 258 -21.09 -15.65 22.11
CA ASN A 258 -22.06 -16.39 22.93
C ASN A 258 -23.23 -16.88 22.05
N SER A 259 -24.25 -17.48 22.67
CA SER A 259 -25.45 -17.98 21.98
C SER A 259 -26.67 -17.14 22.32
N PRO A 260 -26.73 -15.85 21.93
CA PRO A 260 -27.88 -15.01 22.25
C PRO A 260 -29.09 -15.48 21.42
N ASP A 261 -30.26 -15.53 22.05
CA ASP A 261 -31.50 -15.66 21.32
C ASP A 261 -31.84 -14.31 20.65
N VAL A 262 -32.11 -14.36 19.34
CA VAL A 262 -32.30 -13.19 18.47
C VAL A 262 -33.65 -13.29 17.77
N ASP A 263 -34.52 -12.35 18.12
CA ASP A 263 -35.72 -11.96 17.40
C ASP A 263 -35.33 -10.97 16.28
N LEU A 264 -35.27 -11.50 15.07
CA LEU A 264 -34.97 -10.74 13.86
C LEU A 264 -36.19 -9.97 13.35
N PHE A 265 -37.38 -10.45 13.67
CA PHE A 265 -38.64 -9.92 13.18
C PHE A 265 -39.52 -9.59 14.40
N PRO A 266 -39.34 -8.41 15.03
CA PRO A 266 -40.01 -8.05 16.28
C PRO A 266 -41.51 -7.89 16.07
N ARG A 267 -42.22 -9.02 15.99
CA ARG A 267 -43.65 -9.15 15.73
C ARG A 267 -44.33 -9.74 16.95
N ASP A 268 -43.72 -10.76 17.53
CA ASP A 268 -44.24 -11.52 18.67
C ASP A 268 -43.26 -11.62 19.84
N GLY A 269 -42.02 -11.11 19.69
CA GLY A 269 -40.99 -11.21 20.72
C GLY A 269 -40.41 -12.61 20.87
N VAL A 270 -40.66 -13.50 19.89
CA VAL A 270 -40.18 -14.88 19.90
C VAL A 270 -38.90 -14.95 19.07
N PRO A 271 -37.77 -15.35 19.67
CA PRO A 271 -36.53 -15.50 18.93
C PRO A 271 -36.64 -16.51 17.78
N GLU A 272 -36.30 -16.11 16.55
CA GLU A 272 -36.27 -17.02 15.40
C GLU A 272 -34.87 -17.55 15.09
N ARG A 273 -33.83 -16.97 15.67
CA ARG A 273 -32.44 -17.41 15.49
C ARG A 273 -31.64 -17.36 16.78
N GLN A 274 -30.57 -18.13 16.80
CA GLN A 274 -29.50 -17.97 17.79
C GLN A 274 -28.30 -17.32 17.12
N GLY A 275 -27.78 -16.24 17.69
CA GLY A 275 -26.55 -15.57 17.24
C GLY A 275 -25.26 -16.34 17.55
N LYS A 276 -25.37 -17.67 17.73
CA LYS A 276 -24.26 -18.55 18.10
C LYS A 276 -23.32 -18.78 16.93
N THR A 277 -22.05 -18.43 17.10
CA THR A 277 -20.97 -18.95 16.25
C THR A 277 -20.23 -20.08 16.97
N ASN A 278 -19.68 -21.01 16.20
CA ASN A 278 -18.65 -21.90 16.73
C ASN A 278 -17.37 -21.10 17.01
N LEU A 279 -16.50 -21.63 17.87
CA LEU A 279 -15.14 -21.12 17.97
C LEU A 279 -14.44 -21.39 16.64
N THR A 280 -13.95 -20.34 15.99
CA THR A 280 -13.31 -20.43 14.67
C THR A 280 -11.86 -19.98 14.75
N PHE A 281 -11.02 -20.60 13.91
CA PHE A 281 -9.66 -20.14 13.66
C PHE A 281 -9.55 -19.75 12.19
N THR A 282 -9.11 -18.52 11.93
CA THR A 282 -9.15 -17.89 10.61
C THR A 282 -7.85 -17.15 10.33
N SER A 283 -7.56 -16.92 9.05
CA SER A 283 -6.35 -16.25 8.58
C SER A 283 -6.61 -15.33 7.39
N SER A 284 -6.00 -14.15 7.39
CA SER A 284 -5.91 -13.26 6.23
C SER A 284 -4.48 -12.81 6.03
N ALA A 285 -4.10 -12.65 4.77
CA ALA A 285 -2.83 -12.07 4.37
C ALA A 285 -3.09 -10.93 3.40
N GLN A 286 -2.35 -9.84 3.58
CA GLN A 286 -2.32 -8.70 2.69
C GLN A 286 -0.87 -8.40 2.30
N LEU A 287 -0.61 -8.27 1.01
CA LEU A 287 0.68 -7.88 0.45
C LEU A 287 0.49 -6.56 -0.28
N THR A 288 1.30 -5.57 0.07
CA THR A 288 1.25 -4.23 -0.55
C THR A 288 2.58 -3.96 -1.23
N LEU A 289 2.52 -3.70 -2.54
CA LEU A 289 3.64 -3.21 -3.33
C LEU A 289 3.53 -1.70 -3.43
N ALA A 290 4.48 -1.00 -2.83
CA ALA A 290 4.63 0.44 -2.85
C ALA A 290 5.71 0.82 -3.86
N THR A 291 5.31 1.22 -5.07
CA THR A 291 6.23 1.61 -6.16
C THR A 291 6.24 3.11 -6.32
N SER A 292 7.42 3.73 -6.33
CA SER A 292 7.58 5.13 -6.76
C SER A 292 8.19 5.15 -8.16
N PHE A 293 7.93 6.18 -8.96
CA PHE A 293 8.58 6.36 -10.27
C PHE A 293 9.43 7.62 -10.32
N THR A 294 9.03 8.66 -9.58
CA THR A 294 9.64 9.99 -9.53
C THR A 294 10.26 10.32 -8.16
N GLY A 295 10.04 9.45 -7.16
CA GLY A 295 10.39 9.72 -5.75
C GLY A 295 9.40 10.61 -5.00
N ARG A 296 8.41 11.20 -5.71
CA ARG A 296 7.33 12.04 -5.14
C ARG A 296 5.93 11.48 -5.39
N ASP A 297 5.86 10.33 -6.04
CA ASP A 297 4.64 9.60 -6.38
C ASP A 297 4.68 8.18 -5.80
N LEU A 298 3.51 7.57 -5.70
CA LEU A 298 3.32 6.26 -5.11
C LEU A 298 2.19 5.51 -5.80
N LEU A 299 2.53 4.45 -6.53
CA LEU A 299 1.60 3.42 -6.98
C LEU A 299 1.50 2.35 -5.88
N LEU A 300 0.31 2.22 -5.30
CA LEU A 300 -0.04 1.16 -4.35
C LEU A 300 -0.77 0.05 -5.08
N THR A 301 -0.21 -1.16 -5.02
CA THR A 301 -0.87 -2.40 -5.43
C THR A 301 -1.01 -3.31 -4.21
N GLY A 302 -2.24 -3.45 -3.71
CA GLY A 302 -2.60 -4.31 -2.60
C GLY A 302 -3.22 -5.60 -3.10
N LEU A 303 -2.72 -6.73 -2.59
CA LEU A 303 -3.25 -8.06 -2.82
C LEU A 303 -3.70 -8.61 -1.47
N SER A 304 -4.93 -9.12 -1.38
CA SER A 304 -5.43 -9.75 -0.17
C SER A 304 -5.98 -11.15 -0.45
N ALA A 305 -5.84 -12.03 0.53
CA ALA A 305 -6.47 -13.33 0.56
C ALA A 305 -6.84 -13.68 2.01
N GLY A 306 -8.00 -14.26 2.24
CA GLY A 306 -8.37 -14.71 3.57
C GLY A 306 -9.67 -15.49 3.62
N ASN A 307 -9.93 -16.09 4.78
CA ASN A 307 -11.15 -16.82 5.10
C ASN A 307 -11.86 -16.25 6.32
N LEU A 308 -11.64 -14.97 6.63
CA LEU A 308 -12.24 -14.31 7.78
C LEU A 308 -13.67 -13.87 7.43
N GLY A 309 -14.63 -14.76 7.66
CA GLY A 309 -16.06 -14.46 7.57
C GLY A 309 -16.57 -13.59 8.71
N SER A 310 -17.82 -13.12 8.58
CA SER A 310 -18.45 -12.32 9.64
C SER A 310 -18.75 -13.14 10.88
N ASN A 311 -18.29 -12.64 12.03
CA ASN A 311 -18.59 -13.20 13.35
C ASN A 311 -20.03 -12.97 13.81
N ALA A 312 -20.78 -12.12 13.12
CA ALA A 312 -22.16 -11.83 13.42
C ALA A 312 -23.04 -11.91 12.17
N ALA A 313 -22.70 -12.79 11.23
CA ALA A 313 -23.47 -13.01 10.00
C ALA A 313 -24.95 -13.37 10.26
N LEU A 314 -25.25 -13.83 11.48
CA LEU A 314 -26.61 -14.20 11.92
C LEU A 314 -27.43 -13.00 12.40
N LEU A 315 -26.81 -11.84 12.68
CA LEU A 315 -27.48 -10.58 13.00
C LEU A 315 -27.79 -9.80 11.72
N SER A 316 -28.96 -9.18 11.65
CA SER A 316 -29.38 -8.41 10.46
C SER A 316 -28.50 -7.18 10.22
N THR A 317 -28.01 -6.56 11.30
CA THR A 317 -27.27 -5.28 11.24
C THR A 317 -25.76 -5.42 11.29
N ASN A 318 -25.25 -6.67 11.33
CA ASN A 318 -23.82 -6.97 11.40
C ASN A 318 -23.09 -6.21 12.55
N MET A 319 -23.78 -5.93 13.66
CA MET A 319 -23.20 -5.16 14.78
C MET A 319 -22.00 -5.85 15.43
N GLY A 320 -21.92 -7.19 15.36
CA GLY A 320 -20.78 -7.96 15.90
C GLY A 320 -19.61 -8.16 14.94
N ARG A 321 -19.51 -7.34 13.88
CA ARG A 321 -18.46 -7.44 12.88
C ARG A 321 -17.09 -7.03 13.43
N LEU A 322 -16.07 -7.86 13.17
CA LEU A 322 -14.69 -7.49 13.42
C LEU A 322 -14.14 -6.55 12.33
N GLY A 323 -13.22 -5.67 12.71
CA GLY A 323 -12.65 -4.66 11.82
C GLY A 323 -11.53 -5.18 10.90
N PHE A 324 -11.28 -6.48 10.92
CA PHE A 324 -10.26 -7.16 10.12
C PHE A 324 -10.81 -8.37 9.38
N GLU A 325 -12.14 -8.46 9.25
CA GLU A 325 -12.77 -9.47 8.42
C GLU A 325 -12.42 -9.27 6.95
N SER A 326 -12.04 -10.37 6.31
CA SER A 326 -11.65 -10.43 4.91
C SER A 326 -11.84 -11.85 4.44
N ASN A 327 -13.05 -12.17 3.98
CA ASN A 327 -13.34 -13.44 3.34
C ASN A 327 -13.28 -13.28 1.82
N THR A 328 -12.28 -13.90 1.21
CA THR A 328 -12.12 -14.00 -0.25
C THR A 328 -12.25 -15.46 -0.70
N ASP A 329 -12.74 -16.35 0.18
CA ASP A 329 -12.71 -17.81 0.02
C ASP A 329 -11.30 -18.33 -0.30
N ASN A 330 -10.28 -17.71 0.32
CA ASN A 330 -8.86 -17.91 0.07
C ASN A 330 -8.39 -17.61 -1.37
N ASN A 331 -9.21 -16.95 -2.19
CA ASN A 331 -8.77 -16.47 -3.50
C ASN A 331 -7.97 -15.18 -3.35
N LEU A 332 -6.96 -15.02 -4.20
CA LEU A 332 -6.18 -13.80 -4.27
C LEU A 332 -6.99 -12.72 -5.01
N VAL A 333 -7.24 -11.59 -4.35
CA VAL A 333 -7.94 -10.44 -4.93
C VAL A 333 -7.09 -9.19 -4.85
N VAL A 334 -7.33 -8.25 -5.76
CA VAL A 334 -6.73 -6.92 -5.69
C VAL A 334 -7.54 -6.09 -4.70
N SER A 335 -6.95 -5.77 -3.55
CA SER A 335 -7.58 -4.93 -2.53
C SER A 335 -7.42 -3.44 -2.83
N ASP A 336 -6.26 -3.07 -3.38
CA ASP A 336 -5.87 -1.69 -3.65
C ASP A 336 -5.16 -1.61 -4.99
N LEU A 337 -5.56 -0.64 -5.80
CA LEU A 337 -4.87 -0.28 -7.03
C LEU A 337 -5.07 1.21 -7.25
N SER A 338 -4.17 1.99 -6.66
CA SER A 338 -4.26 3.45 -6.66
C SER A 338 -2.90 4.09 -6.88
N TYR A 339 -2.89 5.18 -7.62
CA TYR A 339 -1.73 6.01 -7.90
C TYR A 339 -1.89 7.36 -7.23
N ARG A 340 -0.89 7.74 -6.43
CA ARG A 340 -0.83 8.99 -5.68
C ARG A 340 0.31 9.83 -6.21
N PHE A 341 0.04 11.08 -6.51
CA PHE A 341 1.07 12.01 -6.98
C PHE A 341 0.79 13.40 -6.43
N VAL A 342 1.86 14.16 -6.23
CA VAL A 342 1.78 15.56 -5.81
C VAL A 342 1.65 16.46 -7.04
N VAL A 343 0.72 17.40 -6.98
CA VAL A 343 0.56 18.46 -8.01
C VAL A 343 1.35 19.70 -7.62
N SER A 344 1.51 19.94 -6.32
CA SER A 344 2.34 21.00 -5.74
C SER A 344 2.82 20.57 -4.36
N ASP A 345 3.60 21.41 -3.68
CA ASP A 345 4.18 21.08 -2.37
C ASP A 345 3.12 20.83 -1.28
N ASN A 346 1.87 21.26 -1.48
CA ASN A 346 0.78 21.12 -0.51
C ASN A 346 -0.48 20.43 -1.05
N LEU A 347 -0.49 19.96 -2.30
CA LEU A 347 -1.65 19.33 -2.92
C LEU A 347 -1.27 17.96 -3.51
N GLY A 348 -1.89 16.91 -2.98
CA GLY A 348 -1.82 15.55 -3.50
C GLY A 348 -3.13 15.11 -4.16
N ILE A 349 -3.02 14.27 -5.18
CA ILE A 349 -4.14 13.60 -5.83
C ILE A 349 -3.94 12.09 -5.72
N VAL A 350 -5.04 11.37 -5.51
CA VAL A 350 -5.11 9.91 -5.61
C VAL A 350 -6.13 9.53 -6.68
N VAL A 351 -5.78 8.61 -7.56
CA VAL A 351 -6.70 8.02 -8.54
C VAL A 351 -6.51 6.51 -8.56
N GLY A 352 -7.59 5.74 -8.66
CA GLY A 352 -7.47 4.29 -8.62
C GLY A 352 -8.77 3.57 -8.90
N THR A 353 -8.66 2.32 -9.32
CA THR A 353 -9.83 1.45 -9.55
C THR A 353 -10.19 0.64 -8.31
N ALA A 354 -9.29 0.56 -7.32
CA ALA A 354 -9.49 -0.10 -6.05
C ALA A 354 -8.75 0.67 -4.93
N GLY A 355 -9.28 0.66 -3.71
CA GLY A 355 -8.69 1.33 -2.54
C GLY A 355 -8.92 2.85 -2.45
N VAL A 356 -9.74 3.44 -3.32
CA VAL A 356 -10.06 4.89 -3.28
C VAL A 356 -11.48 5.11 -2.77
N ASN A 357 -11.60 5.42 -1.48
CA ASN A 357 -12.86 5.67 -0.77
C ASN A 357 -12.63 6.64 0.40
N PRO A 358 -13.67 7.11 1.10
CA PRO A 358 -13.50 8.07 2.19
C PRO A 358 -12.58 7.56 3.31
N ILE A 359 -12.63 6.27 3.66
CA ILE A 359 -11.79 5.68 4.71
C ILE A 359 -10.30 5.77 4.34
N ASN A 360 -9.93 5.46 3.10
CA ASN A 360 -8.53 5.42 2.67
C ASN A 360 -7.99 6.77 2.18
N THR A 361 -8.87 7.73 1.88
CA THR A 361 -8.51 9.06 1.36
C THR A 361 -8.47 10.10 2.48
N PHE A 362 -9.38 10.01 3.44
CA PHE A 362 -9.44 10.97 4.53
C PHE A 362 -8.40 10.64 5.61
N ARG A 363 -7.75 11.69 6.13
CA ARG A 363 -6.76 11.57 7.21
C ARG A 363 -7.42 11.00 8.46
N GLY A 364 -6.75 10.02 9.07
CA GLY A 364 -7.18 9.39 10.31
C GLY A 364 -6.93 10.24 11.54
N ILE A 365 -7.92 10.30 12.42
CA ILE A 365 -7.87 11.09 13.66
C ILE A 365 -7.91 10.20 14.89
N SER A 366 -8.62 9.07 14.81
CA SER A 366 -8.74 8.14 15.94
C SER A 366 -7.45 7.34 16.10
N PRO A 367 -6.89 7.22 17.32
CA PRO A 367 -5.77 6.32 17.58
C PRO A 367 -6.17 4.83 17.58
N LEU A 368 -7.48 4.54 17.49
CA LEU A 368 -8.03 3.18 17.51
C LEU A 368 -8.29 2.62 16.10
N GLU A 369 -7.88 3.32 15.05
CA GLU A 369 -8.08 2.89 13.67
C GLU A 369 -7.05 1.83 13.21
N GLY A 370 -7.40 1.12 12.15
CA GLY A 370 -6.54 0.11 11.52
C GLY A 370 -6.94 -1.33 11.85
N SER A 371 -7.02 -2.15 10.80
CA SER A 371 -7.41 -3.57 10.88
C SER A 371 -6.43 -4.43 11.68
N SER A 372 -5.15 -4.07 11.71
CA SER A 372 -4.10 -4.77 12.47
C SER A 372 -3.79 -4.17 13.83
N ASP A 373 -3.95 -2.85 13.95
CA ASP A 373 -3.39 -2.07 15.05
C ASP A 373 -4.39 -1.56 16.07
N GLY A 374 -5.61 -1.30 15.63
CA GLY A 374 -6.61 -0.61 16.40
C GLY A 374 -7.58 -1.54 17.12
N ALA A 375 -8.78 -1.01 17.33
CA ALA A 375 -9.92 -1.74 17.86
C ALA A 375 -10.18 -3.05 17.10
N ILE A 376 -10.77 -4.04 17.79
CA ILE A 376 -11.09 -5.32 17.18
C ILE A 376 -12.42 -5.27 16.43
N SER A 377 -13.37 -4.44 16.85
CA SER A 377 -14.62 -4.25 16.11
C SER A 377 -14.45 -3.30 14.93
N LEU A 378 -15.28 -3.46 13.89
CA LEU A 378 -15.34 -2.47 12.81
C LEU A 378 -15.86 -1.12 13.33
N PHE A 379 -16.80 -1.14 14.27
CA PHE A 379 -17.39 0.05 14.89
C PHE A 379 -16.32 0.94 15.54
N GLY A 380 -15.36 0.34 16.26
CA GLY A 380 -14.35 1.09 17.01
C GLY A 380 -13.31 1.81 16.15
N GLN A 381 -13.15 1.46 14.86
CA GLN A 381 -12.06 1.97 14.03
C GLN A 381 -12.29 3.42 13.59
N ARG A 382 -13.41 3.69 12.93
CA ARG A 382 -13.77 5.00 12.39
C ARG A 382 -15.28 5.21 12.42
N ASN A 383 -15.70 6.46 12.31
CA ASN A 383 -17.12 6.79 12.19
C ASN A 383 -17.74 6.04 10.99
N PRO A 384 -18.76 5.19 11.20
CA PRO A 384 -19.40 4.39 10.14
C PRO A 384 -19.94 5.18 8.95
N ILE A 385 -20.19 6.50 9.09
CA ILE A 385 -20.64 7.30 7.96
C ILE A 385 -19.57 7.43 6.86
N LEU A 386 -18.29 7.22 7.20
CA LEU A 386 -17.20 7.19 6.22
C LEU A 386 -17.21 5.94 5.34
N SER A 387 -17.91 4.89 5.75
CA SER A 387 -18.04 3.65 4.98
C SER A 387 -19.17 3.68 3.95
N ILE A 388 -20.06 4.70 4.01
CA ILE A 388 -21.26 4.77 3.17
C ILE A 388 -20.90 4.70 1.67
N GLY A 389 -21.65 3.86 0.96
CA GLY A 389 -21.58 3.75 -0.49
C GLY A 389 -20.73 2.59 -1.04
N ASN A 390 -20.09 1.78 -0.18
CA ASN A 390 -19.25 0.65 -0.60
C ASN A 390 -18.21 1.01 -1.68
N GLY A 391 -17.70 2.25 -1.66
CA GLY A 391 -16.81 2.75 -2.70
C GLY A 391 -15.52 1.94 -2.82
N THR A 392 -15.17 1.54 -4.05
CA THR A 392 -13.95 0.77 -4.33
C THR A 392 -12.91 1.60 -5.07
N GLY A 393 -13.32 2.40 -6.07
CA GLY A 393 -12.39 3.17 -6.89
C GLY A 393 -12.95 4.53 -7.30
N GLY A 394 -12.05 5.45 -7.67
CA GLY A 394 -12.39 6.81 -8.05
C GLY A 394 -11.20 7.75 -7.92
N ILE A 395 -11.46 8.98 -7.50
CA ILE A 395 -10.47 10.05 -7.37
C ILE A 395 -10.60 10.72 -6.00
N GLY A 396 -9.48 11.09 -5.41
CA GLY A 396 -9.41 11.86 -4.18
C GLY A 396 -8.33 12.93 -4.25
N LEU A 397 -8.42 13.89 -3.35
CA LEU A 397 -7.46 14.96 -3.18
C LEU A 397 -7.18 15.17 -1.68
N ASP A 398 -5.93 15.53 -1.37
CA ASP A 398 -5.52 15.99 -0.04
C ASP A 398 -4.78 17.31 -0.21
N TRP A 399 -5.37 18.38 0.32
CA TRP A 399 -4.82 19.72 0.27
C TRP A 399 -4.47 20.21 1.67
N GLN A 400 -3.18 20.37 1.92
CA GLN A 400 -2.66 20.96 3.15
C GLN A 400 -2.67 22.49 3.04
N ILE A 401 -3.75 23.12 3.50
CA ILE A 401 -3.92 24.57 3.44
C ILE A 401 -2.90 25.27 4.35
N SER A 402 -2.63 24.69 5.53
CA SER A 402 -1.57 25.09 6.45
C SER A 402 -1.11 23.89 7.29
N ASP A 403 -0.10 24.06 8.13
CA ASP A 403 0.41 23.00 9.03
C ASP A 403 -0.65 22.43 9.99
N ARG A 404 -1.76 23.16 10.19
CA ARG A 404 -2.83 22.79 11.13
C ARG A 404 -4.20 22.61 10.47
N ILE A 405 -4.31 22.85 9.16
CA ILE A 405 -5.58 22.79 8.44
C ILE A 405 -5.35 22.04 7.13
N SER A 406 -6.11 20.96 6.94
CA SER A 406 -6.11 20.21 5.67
C SER A 406 -7.53 19.93 5.22
N LEU A 407 -7.73 19.96 3.91
CA LEU A 407 -8.99 19.66 3.24
C LEU A 407 -8.80 18.45 2.34
N GLN A 408 -9.53 17.38 2.63
CA GLN A 408 -9.59 16.20 1.80
C GLN A 408 -10.91 16.17 1.03
N GLY A 409 -10.87 15.66 -0.20
CA GLY A 409 -12.04 15.42 -1.03
C GLY A 409 -11.97 14.05 -1.68
N VAL A 410 -13.11 13.42 -1.91
CA VAL A 410 -13.17 12.11 -2.56
C VAL A 410 -14.44 11.98 -3.41
N TYR A 411 -14.30 11.27 -4.52
CA TYR A 411 -15.38 10.70 -5.31
C TYR A 411 -15.04 9.22 -5.53
N SER A 412 -15.96 8.32 -5.18
CA SER A 412 -15.75 6.88 -5.21
C SER A 412 -17.00 6.17 -5.72
N ALA A 413 -16.84 5.29 -6.69
CA ALA A 413 -17.88 4.42 -7.21
C ALA A 413 -17.72 3.00 -6.64
N GLU A 414 -18.82 2.29 -6.45
CA GLU A 414 -18.78 0.90 -5.95
C GLU A 414 -18.19 -0.07 -6.99
N ILE A 415 -18.58 0.08 -8.26
CA ILE A 415 -18.14 -0.80 -9.35
C ILE A 415 -17.67 0.02 -10.56
N PRO A 416 -16.53 0.73 -10.45
CA PRO A 416 -16.07 1.66 -11.49
C PRO A 416 -15.75 0.98 -12.82
N SER A 417 -15.41 -0.32 -12.82
CA SER A 417 -15.08 -1.11 -14.00
C SER A 417 -16.28 -1.64 -14.77
N PHE A 418 -17.51 -1.48 -14.25
CA PHE A 418 -18.71 -2.02 -14.89
C PHE A 418 -19.10 -1.20 -16.11
N SER A 419 -19.03 -1.81 -17.29
CA SER A 419 -19.36 -1.19 -18.59
C SER A 419 -20.81 -1.40 -19.04
N GLY A 420 -21.63 -2.03 -18.19
CA GLY A 420 -23.01 -2.39 -18.51
C GLY A 420 -24.00 -1.24 -18.29
N ASN A 421 -25.12 -1.56 -17.65
CA ASN A 421 -26.16 -0.58 -17.33
C ASN A 421 -25.64 0.48 -16.34
N ILE A 422 -25.75 1.76 -16.72
CA ILE A 422 -25.36 2.89 -15.86
C ILE A 422 -26.13 2.95 -14.53
N ASN A 423 -27.30 2.32 -14.41
CA ASN A 423 -28.04 2.24 -13.14
C ASN A 423 -27.49 1.17 -12.19
N GLN A 424 -26.60 0.30 -12.65
CA GLN A 424 -26.03 -0.81 -11.86
C GLN A 424 -24.57 -0.56 -11.46
N GLY A 425 -23.81 0.19 -12.27
CA GLY A 425 -22.42 0.50 -11.98
C GLY A 425 -21.77 1.37 -13.05
N GLY A 426 -20.45 1.47 -12.98
CA GLY A 426 -19.63 2.37 -13.79
C GLY A 426 -19.09 3.52 -12.96
N LEU A 427 -18.26 4.37 -13.58
CA LEU A 427 -17.62 5.48 -12.86
C LEU A 427 -18.61 6.53 -12.36
N PHE A 428 -19.72 6.74 -13.07
CA PHE A 428 -20.78 7.72 -12.74
C PHE A 428 -22.15 7.07 -12.62
N GLY A 429 -22.18 5.75 -12.45
CA GLY A 429 -23.40 4.94 -12.47
C GLY A 429 -23.48 4.00 -11.28
N GLY A 430 -24.68 3.50 -11.01
CA GLY A 430 -24.97 2.67 -9.84
C GLY A 430 -24.72 3.46 -8.56
N ARG A 431 -24.12 2.79 -7.56
CA ARG A 431 -23.81 3.42 -6.28
C ARG A 431 -22.51 4.20 -6.35
N PHE A 432 -22.54 5.44 -5.89
CA PHE A 432 -21.35 6.28 -5.74
C PHE A 432 -21.46 7.19 -4.51
N THR A 433 -20.30 7.60 -4.01
CA THR A 433 -20.17 8.50 -2.86
C THR A 433 -19.17 9.59 -3.19
N THR A 434 -19.53 10.83 -2.87
CA THR A 434 -18.59 11.94 -2.82
C THR A 434 -18.58 12.54 -1.43
N GLY A 435 -17.46 13.09 -1.00
CA GLY A 435 -17.38 13.72 0.29
C GLY A 435 -16.16 14.61 0.45
N ALA A 436 -16.18 15.38 1.52
CA ALA A 436 -15.06 16.20 1.95
C ALA A 436 -14.84 16.04 3.45
N GLN A 437 -13.58 16.09 3.87
CA GLN A 437 -13.18 16.17 5.26
C GLN A 437 -12.31 17.40 5.49
N LEU A 438 -12.69 18.21 6.47
CA LEU A 438 -11.85 19.27 7.01
C LEU A 438 -11.18 18.75 8.28
N SER A 439 -9.87 18.58 8.24
CA SER A 439 -9.06 18.18 9.39
C SER A 439 -8.35 19.41 9.98
N LEU A 440 -8.51 19.58 11.29
CA LEU A 440 -8.07 20.73 12.07
C LEU A 440 -7.24 20.23 13.26
N ALA A 441 -6.04 20.76 13.43
CA ALA A 441 -5.19 20.55 14.60
C ALA A 441 -5.02 21.88 15.35
N PRO A 442 -6.05 22.37 16.08
CA PRO A 442 -5.99 23.68 16.75
C PRO A 442 -4.84 23.78 17.76
N THR A 443 -4.44 22.66 18.36
CA THR A 443 -3.26 22.54 19.24
C THR A 443 -2.47 21.29 18.87
N ASN A 444 -1.26 21.12 19.41
CA ASN A 444 -0.46 19.90 19.16
C ASN A 444 -1.07 18.63 19.79
N ASN A 445 -2.12 18.77 20.60
CA ASN A 445 -2.72 17.71 21.39
C ASN A 445 -4.17 17.43 21.01
N ILE A 446 -4.77 18.21 20.12
CA ILE A 446 -6.18 18.08 19.75
C ILE A 446 -6.26 18.00 18.24
N ASP A 447 -6.83 16.90 17.75
CA ASP A 447 -7.09 16.64 16.35
C ASP A 447 -8.62 16.53 16.14
N ILE A 448 -9.14 17.27 15.17
CA ILE A 448 -10.57 17.34 14.86
C ILE A 448 -10.75 17.06 13.37
N GLY A 449 -11.78 16.30 13.03
CA GLY A 449 -12.22 16.09 11.65
C GLY A 449 -13.70 16.38 11.56
N VAL A 450 -14.09 17.19 10.59
CA VAL A 450 -15.49 17.39 10.22
C VAL A 450 -15.65 16.86 8.81
N HIS A 451 -16.59 15.95 8.61
CA HIS A 451 -16.76 15.25 7.35
C HIS A 451 -18.21 15.34 6.87
N TYR A 452 -18.36 15.56 5.57
CA TYR A 452 -19.64 15.57 4.86
C TYR A 452 -19.55 14.62 3.67
N LEU A 453 -20.57 13.78 3.50
CA LEU A 453 -20.67 12.83 2.42
C LEU A 453 -22.05 12.93 1.76
N TYR A 454 -22.07 12.84 0.45
CA TYR A 454 -23.25 12.56 -0.35
C TYR A 454 -23.07 11.19 -1.01
N SER A 455 -24.09 10.34 -0.93
CA SER A 455 -24.08 9.03 -1.57
C SER A 455 -25.39 8.82 -2.31
N HIS A 456 -25.27 8.40 -3.56
CA HIS A 456 -26.38 7.87 -4.32
C HIS A 456 -26.33 6.36 -4.26
N SER A 457 -27.43 5.72 -3.87
CA SER A 457 -27.58 4.26 -3.91
C SER A 457 -28.75 3.89 -4.81
N PRO A 458 -28.56 2.98 -5.79
CA PRO A 458 -29.66 2.51 -6.65
C PRO A 458 -30.62 1.56 -5.91
N ASP A 459 -30.30 1.19 -4.67
CA ASP A 459 -31.11 0.36 -3.79
C ASP A 459 -31.30 1.03 -2.41
N GLY A 460 -32.08 0.38 -1.55
CA GLY A 460 -32.37 0.84 -0.19
C GLY A 460 -31.26 0.57 0.83
N LEU A 461 -29.98 0.43 0.41
CA LEU A 461 -28.85 0.19 1.31
C LEU A 461 -27.92 1.41 1.39
N LEU A 462 -27.49 1.74 2.60
CA LEU A 462 -26.46 2.76 2.89
C LEU A 462 -25.04 2.26 2.58
N GLY A 463 -24.79 0.97 2.77
CA GLY A 463 -23.43 0.42 2.69
C GLY A 463 -22.50 0.86 3.83
N SER A 464 -23.01 1.23 5.01
CA SER A 464 -22.16 1.57 6.18
C SER A 464 -21.38 0.37 6.74
N GLY A 465 -21.78 -0.86 6.39
CA GLY A 465 -21.15 -2.11 6.80
C GLY A 465 -21.41 -2.54 8.25
N ILE A 466 -22.11 -1.72 9.03
CA ILE A 466 -22.50 -1.95 10.43
C ILE A 466 -23.73 -1.12 10.83
N GLY A 467 -24.54 -1.64 11.74
CA GLY A 467 -25.78 -1.02 12.22
C GLY A 467 -26.93 -1.13 11.20
N ASP A 468 -27.95 -0.29 11.37
CA ASP A 468 -29.02 -0.11 10.40
C ASP A 468 -28.43 0.46 9.09
N SER A 469 -28.04 -0.44 8.21
CA SER A 469 -27.55 -0.15 6.86
C SER A 469 -28.62 -0.34 5.79
N GLN A 470 -29.72 -1.01 6.11
CA GLN A 470 -30.89 -1.17 5.28
C GLN A 470 -31.93 -0.10 5.65
N LEU A 471 -32.35 0.70 4.68
CA LEU A 471 -33.22 1.86 4.87
C LEU A 471 -34.71 1.53 4.71
N ILE A 472 -35.02 0.49 3.91
CA ILE A 472 -36.40 0.10 3.58
C ILE A 472 -36.70 -1.34 4.01
N SER A 473 -37.97 -1.65 4.17
CA SER A 473 -38.46 -3.00 4.43
C SER A 473 -37.87 -4.02 3.43
N PRO A 474 -37.40 -5.20 3.88
CA PRO A 474 -36.90 -6.25 2.99
C PRO A 474 -37.97 -6.81 2.06
N PHE A 475 -39.25 -6.51 2.31
CA PHE A 475 -40.38 -6.94 1.48
C PHE A 475 -40.86 -5.86 0.50
N ALA A 476 -40.29 -4.65 0.56
CA ALA A 476 -40.62 -3.56 -0.34
C ALA A 476 -39.80 -3.64 -1.64
N ASP A 477 -40.34 -3.05 -2.71
CA ASP A 477 -39.61 -2.92 -3.96
C ASP A 477 -38.36 -2.03 -3.78
N ALA A 478 -37.26 -2.46 -4.39
CA ALA A 478 -36.00 -1.73 -4.34
C ALA A 478 -36.21 -0.29 -4.84
N THR A 479 -35.79 0.67 -4.02
CA THR A 479 -35.92 2.11 -4.29
C THR A 479 -34.56 2.76 -4.15
N ALA A 480 -34.21 3.63 -5.09
CA ALA A 480 -32.98 4.40 -5.03
C ALA A 480 -33.06 5.53 -3.99
N PHE A 481 -31.95 5.80 -3.31
CA PHE A 481 -31.84 6.82 -2.27
C PHE A 481 -30.66 7.76 -2.52
N ASP A 482 -30.93 9.04 -2.29
CA ASP A 482 -29.92 10.08 -2.13
C ASP A 482 -29.70 10.33 -0.64
N THR A 483 -28.48 10.13 -0.19
CA THR A 483 -28.09 10.19 1.21
C THR A 483 -27.11 11.32 1.44
N GLN A 484 -27.39 12.15 2.44
CA GLN A 484 -26.46 13.16 2.95
C GLN A 484 -26.06 12.75 4.37
N ALA A 485 -24.76 12.69 4.64
CA ALA A 485 -24.22 12.36 5.94
C ALA A 485 -23.26 13.45 6.41
N ILE A 486 -23.39 13.84 7.66
CA ILE A 486 -22.50 14.79 8.34
C ILE A 486 -22.01 14.16 9.63
N GLY A 487 -20.74 14.36 9.94
CA GLY A 487 -20.18 13.90 11.20
C GLY A 487 -18.93 14.63 11.60
N ALA A 488 -18.50 14.32 12.81
CA ALA A 488 -17.25 14.83 13.35
C ALA A 488 -16.53 13.75 14.16
N THR A 489 -15.21 13.86 14.22
CA THR A 489 -14.32 13.04 15.04
C THR A 489 -13.39 13.96 15.81
N VAL A 490 -13.17 13.69 17.08
CA VAL A 490 -12.26 14.44 17.93
C VAL A 490 -11.36 13.45 18.68
N ALA A 491 -10.06 13.72 18.68
CA ALA A 491 -9.09 13.04 19.51
C ALA A 491 -8.28 14.07 20.31
N TRP A 492 -8.20 13.86 21.62
CA TRP A 492 -7.49 14.71 22.56
C TRP A 492 -6.44 13.90 23.33
N ARG A 493 -5.17 14.21 23.05
CA ARG A 493 -4.00 13.70 23.76
C ARG A 493 -3.79 14.48 25.05
N ILE A 494 -4.36 13.97 26.14
CA ILE A 494 -4.18 14.55 27.48
C ILE A 494 -2.72 14.47 27.89
N ASN A 495 -2.09 13.30 27.68
CA ASN A 495 -0.67 13.07 27.90
C ASN A 495 -0.18 11.94 26.95
N PRO A 496 1.13 11.62 26.91
CA PRO A 496 1.65 10.56 26.02
C PRO A 496 1.08 9.16 26.24
N ASN A 497 0.40 8.91 27.37
CA ASN A 497 -0.14 7.61 27.78
C ASN A 497 -1.67 7.56 27.85
N LEU A 498 -2.35 8.69 27.60
CA LEU A 498 -3.81 8.79 27.66
C LEU A 498 -4.33 9.72 26.57
N GLN A 499 -5.20 9.17 25.73
CA GLN A 499 -5.97 9.92 24.74
C GLN A 499 -7.46 9.66 24.95
N LEU A 500 -8.26 10.72 24.96
CA LEU A 500 -9.71 10.63 24.97
C LEU A 500 -10.23 11.13 23.63
N GLY A 501 -11.35 10.59 23.18
CA GLY A 501 -11.95 11.07 21.96
C GLY A 501 -13.30 10.45 21.70
N GLY A 502 -13.79 10.71 20.51
CA GLY A 502 -15.06 10.18 20.06
C GLY A 502 -15.43 10.71 18.70
N TRP A 503 -16.52 10.18 18.18
CA TRP A 503 -17.10 10.63 16.93
C TRP A 503 -18.61 10.55 16.99
N GLY A 504 -19.27 11.31 16.12
CA GLY A 504 -20.72 11.31 15.96
C GLY A 504 -21.09 11.58 14.51
N GLY A 505 -22.23 11.04 14.09
CA GLY A 505 -22.72 11.18 12.73
C GLY A 505 -24.23 11.19 12.65
N PHE A 506 -24.73 11.94 11.68
CA PHE A 506 -26.12 12.05 11.30
C PHE A 506 -26.23 11.85 9.80
N THR A 507 -27.21 11.06 9.38
CA THR A 507 -27.46 10.72 7.99
C THR A 507 -28.94 10.95 7.68
N SER A 508 -29.22 11.62 6.56
CA SER A 508 -30.57 11.81 6.02
C SER A 508 -30.63 11.26 4.60
N SER A 509 -31.48 10.26 4.40
CA SER A 509 -31.67 9.55 3.15
C SER A 509 -33.05 9.82 2.58
N LYS A 510 -33.11 10.29 1.33
CA LYS A 510 -34.35 10.61 0.61
C LYS A 510 -34.51 9.68 -0.58
N PRO A 511 -35.65 8.98 -0.70
CA PRO A 511 -35.93 8.15 -1.87
C PRO A 511 -36.24 9.00 -3.10
N PHE A 512 -35.92 8.49 -4.29
CA PHE A 512 -36.15 9.22 -5.55
C PHE A 512 -37.63 9.22 -6.00
N ASN A 513 -38.31 8.08 -5.84
CA ASN A 513 -39.68 7.85 -6.34
C ASN A 513 -40.73 7.66 -5.24
N LEU A 514 -40.41 8.01 -4.00
CA LEU A 514 -41.33 7.92 -2.86
C LEU A 514 -41.29 9.24 -2.08
N PRO A 515 -42.38 9.63 -1.41
CA PRO A 515 -42.32 10.70 -0.43
C PRO A 515 -41.62 10.22 0.85
N GLY A 516 -41.12 11.17 1.65
CA GLY A 516 -40.55 10.90 2.97
C GLY A 516 -39.02 10.86 2.99
N SER A 517 -38.47 10.48 4.14
CA SER A 517 -37.03 10.36 4.39
C SER A 517 -36.77 9.39 5.53
N VAL A 518 -35.55 8.84 5.55
CA VAL A 518 -35.01 8.02 6.63
C VAL A 518 -33.84 8.76 7.26
N GLU A 519 -33.83 8.87 8.59
CA GLU A 519 -32.78 9.54 9.35
C GLU A 519 -32.11 8.54 10.29
N THR A 520 -30.78 8.53 10.27
CA THR A 520 -29.95 7.62 11.05
C THR A 520 -28.93 8.39 11.88
N THR A 521 -28.68 7.94 13.10
CA THR A 521 -27.67 8.53 14.00
C THR A 521 -26.69 7.49 14.51
N ASN A 522 -25.45 7.90 14.75
CA ASN A 522 -24.43 7.09 15.41
C ASN A 522 -23.51 7.97 16.27
N TRP A 523 -22.89 7.38 17.28
CA TRP A 523 -21.89 8.05 18.10
C TRP A 523 -21.04 7.05 18.86
N MET A 524 -19.83 7.46 19.24
CA MET A 524 -18.93 6.68 20.07
C MET A 524 -18.01 7.61 20.86
N VAL A 525 -17.66 7.20 22.08
CA VAL A 525 -16.59 7.81 22.88
C VAL A 525 -15.60 6.74 23.30
N PHE A 526 -14.33 7.11 23.40
CA PHE A 526 -13.26 6.19 23.75
C PHE A 526 -12.21 6.80 24.69
N ALA A 527 -11.53 5.90 25.39
CA ALA A 527 -10.27 6.13 26.07
C ALA A 527 -9.22 5.17 25.50
N ALA A 528 -8.15 5.72 24.95
CA ALA A 528 -6.99 4.99 24.47
C ALA A 528 -5.82 5.19 25.42
N PHE A 529 -5.08 4.11 25.68
CA PHE A 529 -3.94 4.07 26.58
C PHE A 529 -2.69 3.62 25.82
N PRO A 530 -2.00 4.52 25.11
CA PRO A 530 -0.71 4.23 24.51
C PRO A 530 0.32 3.87 25.59
N ASN A 531 1.19 2.91 25.27
CA ASN A 531 2.23 2.39 26.16
C ASN A 531 1.67 1.82 27.49
N LEU A 532 0.45 1.26 27.46
CA LEU A 532 -0.15 0.62 28.63
C LEU A 532 0.68 -0.60 29.05
N LEU A 533 1.13 -0.61 30.31
CA LEU A 533 2.05 -1.60 30.91
C LEU A 533 3.46 -1.63 30.34
N ARG A 534 3.64 -1.57 29.01
CA ARG A 534 4.94 -1.53 28.34
C ARG A 534 4.93 -0.57 27.13
N PRO A 535 6.07 0.06 26.79
CA PRO A 535 6.20 0.84 25.56
C PRO A 535 5.78 0.05 24.31
N GLY A 536 5.08 0.70 23.38
CA GLY A 536 4.58 0.09 22.13
C GLY A 536 3.20 -0.58 22.23
N ASN A 537 2.76 -0.93 23.44
CA ASN A 537 1.43 -1.51 23.66
C ASN A 537 0.32 -0.47 23.54
N LEU A 538 -0.90 -0.93 23.27
CA LEU A 538 -2.09 -0.08 23.18
C LEU A 538 -3.25 -0.76 23.89
N GLY A 539 -3.82 -0.11 24.91
CA GLY A 539 -5.12 -0.48 25.46
C GLY A 539 -6.22 0.46 24.97
N GLY A 540 -7.44 -0.03 24.83
CA GLY A 540 -8.58 0.80 24.47
C GLY A 540 -9.87 0.34 25.12
N VAL A 541 -10.65 1.32 25.59
CA VAL A 541 -12.05 1.14 26.02
C VAL A 541 -12.91 2.10 25.21
N LEU A 542 -14.01 1.60 24.66
CA LEU A 542 -14.95 2.43 23.92
C LEU A 542 -16.39 2.04 24.22
N VAL A 543 -17.29 3.02 24.12
CA VAL A 543 -18.73 2.85 24.22
C VAL A 543 -19.43 3.71 23.18
N GLY A 544 -20.45 3.16 22.53
CA GLY A 544 -21.20 3.92 21.55
C GLY A 544 -22.43 3.22 21.03
N GLN A 545 -23.11 3.92 20.12
CA GLN A 545 -24.28 3.45 19.40
C GLN A 545 -23.92 3.30 17.91
N PRO A 546 -23.99 2.06 17.35
CA PRO A 546 -23.97 1.84 15.91
C PRO A 546 -25.08 2.64 15.19
N PRO A 547 -25.00 2.81 13.85
CA PRO A 547 -26.05 3.47 13.09
C PRO A 547 -27.45 2.94 13.42
N LYS A 548 -28.31 3.82 13.92
CA LYS A 548 -29.71 3.55 14.29
C LYS A 548 -30.65 4.44 13.50
N ILE A 549 -31.68 3.89 12.87
CA ILE A 549 -32.75 4.68 12.27
C ILE A 549 -33.59 5.32 13.39
N THR A 550 -33.49 6.64 13.52
CA THR A 550 -34.20 7.43 14.54
C THR A 550 -35.53 7.97 14.05
N SER A 551 -35.69 8.15 12.74
CA SER A 551 -36.93 8.60 12.12
C SER A 551 -37.04 8.03 10.71
N SER A 552 -38.22 7.57 10.34
CA SER A 552 -38.54 7.17 8.98
C SER A 552 -39.96 7.63 8.66
N THR A 553 -40.12 8.39 7.59
CA THR A 553 -41.41 8.96 7.16
C THR A 553 -41.85 8.42 5.80
N LEU A 554 -41.31 7.26 5.42
CA LEU A 554 -41.71 6.58 4.19
C LEU A 554 -43.18 6.13 4.28
N PRO A 555 -43.84 5.86 3.15
CA PRO A 555 -45.17 5.28 3.15
C PRO A 555 -45.22 3.92 3.84
N ASP A 556 -46.40 3.54 4.31
CA ASP A 556 -46.63 2.21 4.89
C ASP A 556 -46.22 1.10 3.89
N GLY A 557 -45.62 0.04 4.43
CA GLY A 557 -45.02 -1.06 3.67
C GLY A 557 -43.54 -0.84 3.32
N PHE A 558 -43.04 0.40 3.34
CA PHE A 558 -41.64 0.70 2.98
C PHE A 558 -40.73 0.92 4.18
N ASN A 559 -41.24 1.29 5.35
CA ASN A 559 -40.38 1.58 6.49
C ASN A 559 -39.69 0.30 6.97
N PHE A 560 -38.35 0.35 7.08
CA PHE A 560 -37.59 -0.68 7.75
C PHE A 560 -37.91 -0.72 9.26
N PRO A 561 -38.01 0.41 9.98
CA PRO A 561 -38.61 0.38 11.31
C PRO A 561 -40.01 -0.24 11.24
N LYS A 562 -40.26 -1.26 12.06
CA LYS A 562 -41.55 -1.97 12.12
C LYS A 562 -41.97 -2.62 10.80
N PHE A 563 -41.03 -3.05 9.97
CA PHE A 563 -41.34 -3.76 8.72
C PHE A 563 -42.18 -5.04 8.93
N SER A 564 -42.11 -5.65 10.11
CA SER A 564 -42.94 -6.78 10.56
C SER A 564 -44.39 -6.40 10.92
N ASP A 565 -44.65 -5.13 11.20
CA ASP A 565 -45.95 -4.57 11.60
C ASP A 565 -46.43 -3.54 10.54
N GLY A 566 -46.47 -4.00 9.29
CA GLY A 566 -46.97 -3.20 8.16
C GLY A 566 -46.01 -2.11 7.66
N GLY A 567 -44.81 -1.97 8.24
CA GLY A 567 -43.81 -1.00 7.77
C GLY A 567 -44.28 0.44 7.91
N THR A 568 -44.89 0.78 9.04
CA THR A 568 -45.40 2.13 9.34
C THR A 568 -44.29 3.13 9.66
N ALA A 569 -44.54 4.41 9.44
CA ALA A 569 -43.60 5.48 9.79
C ALA A 569 -43.18 5.48 11.27
N GLY A 570 -41.91 5.79 11.52
CA GLY A 570 -41.31 5.87 12.86
C GLY A 570 -39.83 5.50 12.87
N GLY A 571 -39.18 5.66 14.02
CA GLY A 571 -37.83 5.17 14.27
C GLY A 571 -37.82 3.83 14.99
N ARG A 572 -36.63 3.27 15.18
CA ARG A 572 -36.39 2.14 16.08
C ARG A 572 -36.70 2.55 17.53
N SER A 573 -37.56 1.78 18.21
CA SER A 573 -37.90 1.99 19.63
C SER A 573 -36.68 1.82 20.52
N ASP A 574 -35.92 0.75 20.30
CA ASP A 574 -34.83 0.34 21.17
C ASP A 574 -33.49 0.78 20.62
N THR A 575 -32.47 0.75 21.47
CA THR A 575 -31.13 1.23 21.13
C THR A 575 -30.11 0.18 21.50
N SER A 576 -29.18 -0.06 20.58
CA SER A 576 -28.04 -0.95 20.81
C SER A 576 -26.88 -0.15 21.35
N ILE A 577 -26.25 -0.67 22.40
CA ILE A 577 -25.06 -0.07 23.00
C ILE A 577 -23.91 -1.06 22.82
N HIS A 578 -22.86 -0.61 22.13
CA HIS A 578 -21.61 -1.32 21.93
C HIS A 578 -20.63 -0.89 23.01
N VAL A 579 -20.08 -1.84 23.76
CA VAL A 579 -19.00 -1.63 24.73
C VAL A 579 -17.85 -2.56 24.36
N GLU A 580 -16.65 -2.01 24.19
CA GLU A 580 -15.48 -2.80 23.82
C GLU A 580 -14.29 -2.49 24.70
N LEU A 581 -13.53 -3.54 24.99
CA LEU A 581 -12.23 -3.51 25.65
C LEU A 581 -11.26 -4.35 24.82
N PHE A 582 -10.09 -3.79 24.52
CA PHE A 582 -9.01 -4.54 23.87
C PHE A 582 -7.64 -4.13 24.41
N TYR A 583 -6.68 -5.01 24.24
CA TYR A 583 -5.29 -4.76 24.62
C TYR A 583 -4.34 -5.37 23.58
N ARG A 584 -3.60 -4.52 22.87
CA ARG A 584 -2.54 -4.92 21.94
C ARG A 584 -1.22 -5.01 22.69
N ALA A 585 -0.75 -6.23 22.88
CA ALA A 585 0.60 -6.52 23.34
C ALA A 585 1.55 -6.60 22.13
N GLN A 586 2.45 -5.63 22.01
CA GLN A 586 3.54 -5.66 21.03
C GLN A 586 4.63 -6.61 21.56
N LEU A 587 4.79 -7.76 20.91
CA LEU A 587 5.75 -8.79 21.34
C LEU A 587 7.15 -8.53 20.75
N SER A 588 7.19 -8.03 19.52
CA SER A 588 8.38 -7.56 18.80
C SER A 588 7.95 -6.49 17.79
N ASP A 589 8.86 -5.87 17.05
CA ASP A 589 8.51 -4.86 16.03
C ASP A 589 7.59 -5.41 14.92
N ASN A 590 7.64 -6.73 14.69
CA ASN A 590 6.92 -7.41 13.62
C ASN A 590 5.68 -8.19 14.11
N ILE A 591 5.51 -8.41 15.43
CA ILE A 591 4.48 -9.29 15.97
C ILE A 591 3.70 -8.60 17.08
N ALA A 592 2.37 -8.56 16.93
CA ALA A 592 1.46 -8.07 17.94
C ALA A 592 0.35 -9.10 18.23
N LEU A 593 -0.01 -9.23 19.51
CA LEU A 593 -1.13 -10.05 19.96
C LEU A 593 -2.18 -9.15 20.61
N THR A 594 -3.41 -9.21 20.11
CA THR A 594 -4.52 -8.34 20.54
C THR A 594 -5.71 -9.20 21.00
N PRO A 595 -5.77 -9.60 22.28
CA PRO A 595 -7.04 -9.98 22.88
C PRO A 595 -8.00 -8.79 22.91
N GLY A 596 -9.26 -9.07 22.59
CA GLY A 596 -10.34 -8.12 22.77
C GLY A 596 -11.67 -8.81 23.00
N LEU A 597 -12.56 -8.07 23.64
CA LEU A 597 -13.93 -8.47 23.96
C LEU A 597 -14.83 -7.27 23.74
N PHE A 598 -15.96 -7.46 23.07
CA PHE A 598 -17.01 -6.47 23.06
C PHE A 598 -18.38 -7.08 23.28
N VAL A 599 -19.25 -6.25 23.84
CA VAL A 599 -20.61 -6.57 24.26
C VAL A 599 -21.55 -5.61 23.57
N ILE A 600 -22.59 -6.16 22.96
CA ILE A 600 -23.64 -5.40 22.30
C ILE A 600 -24.95 -5.70 23.01
N PHE A 601 -25.44 -4.71 23.74
CA PHE A 601 -26.76 -4.76 24.35
C PHE A 601 -27.82 -4.51 23.28
N ASN A 602 -28.93 -5.25 23.35
CA ASN A 602 -30.07 -5.12 22.44
C ASN A 602 -29.65 -5.12 20.96
N PRO A 603 -28.94 -6.15 20.45
CA PRO A 603 -28.47 -6.17 19.07
C PRO A 603 -29.64 -6.01 18.08
N ASP A 604 -29.36 -5.49 16.89
CA ASP A 604 -30.38 -5.12 15.88
C ASP A 604 -31.39 -4.05 16.36
N HIS A 605 -31.02 -3.25 17.37
CA HIS A 605 -31.89 -2.26 18.00
C HIS A 605 -33.23 -2.85 18.45
N ASN A 606 -33.18 -4.02 19.09
CA ASN A 606 -34.34 -4.73 19.62
C ASN A 606 -34.04 -5.17 21.07
N ALA A 607 -34.84 -4.69 22.02
CA ALA A 607 -34.67 -5.04 23.44
C ALA A 607 -35.14 -6.46 23.79
N ALA A 608 -35.85 -7.13 22.89
CA ALA A 608 -36.18 -8.55 23.03
C ALA A 608 -34.98 -9.46 22.75
N ASN A 609 -33.92 -8.94 22.12
CA ASN A 609 -32.73 -9.72 21.80
C ASN A 609 -31.80 -9.82 22.99
N ASP A 610 -31.28 -11.03 23.22
CA ASP A 610 -30.24 -11.26 24.21
C ASP A 610 -28.97 -10.49 23.85
N THR A 611 -28.21 -10.17 24.89
CA THR A 611 -26.92 -9.48 24.74
C THR A 611 -25.94 -10.34 23.95
N LEU A 612 -25.37 -9.77 22.88
CA LEU A 612 -24.31 -10.40 22.11
C LEU A 612 -22.95 -10.10 22.76
N VAL A 613 -22.15 -11.13 22.96
CA VAL A 613 -20.77 -11.05 23.42
C VAL A 613 -19.88 -11.64 22.36
N VAL A 614 -18.88 -10.89 21.89
CA VAL A 614 -17.91 -11.33 20.90
C VAL A 614 -16.51 -11.24 21.49
N GLY A 615 -15.81 -12.37 21.48
CA GLY A 615 -14.41 -12.46 21.88
C GLY A 615 -13.53 -12.78 20.68
N ALA A 616 -12.38 -12.11 20.59
CA ALA A 616 -11.38 -12.40 19.58
C ALA A 616 -9.96 -12.28 20.14
N LEU A 617 -9.07 -13.14 19.66
CA LEU A 617 -7.63 -13.06 19.84
C LEU A 617 -6.98 -12.90 18.47
N ARG A 618 -6.56 -11.68 18.15
CA ARG A 618 -5.91 -11.33 16.87
C ARG A 618 -4.40 -11.36 17.02
N ALA A 619 -3.71 -12.25 16.31
CA ALA A 619 -2.27 -12.21 16.12
C ALA A 619 -1.95 -11.54 14.78
N THR A 620 -1.11 -10.51 14.79
CA THR A 620 -0.70 -9.77 13.59
C THR A 620 0.80 -9.92 13.40
N PHE A 621 1.18 -10.31 12.19
CA PHE A 621 2.56 -10.39 11.71
C PHE A 621 2.76 -9.35 10.62
N ARG A 622 3.88 -8.62 10.66
CA ARG A 622 4.25 -7.62 9.66
C ARG A 622 5.67 -7.86 9.17
N PHE A 623 5.93 -7.77 7.88
CA PHE A 623 7.24 -8.05 7.30
C PHE A 623 7.51 -7.26 6.03
#